data_AF-A0A8T9SY66-F1
#
_entry.id   AF-A0A8T9SY66-F1
#
_cell.length_a   1.000
_cell.length_b   1.000
_cell.length_c   1.000
_cell.angle_alpha   90.00
_cell.angle_beta   90.00
_cell.angle_gamma   90.00
#
_symmetry.space_group_name_H-M   'P 1'
#
loop_
_entity.id
_entity.type
_entity.pdbx_description
1 polymer ?
#
loop_
_entity_poly.entity_id
_entity_poly.type
_entity_poly.pdbx_seq_one_letter_code
_entity_poly.pdbx_strand_id
1 'polypeptide(L)'
;MPISGLDKLIKQLKQLESRVEVEVDKVTKETAEAIAADAKKLAPVQTGKLRDSIHVVKDGAAYEVLTDVEYAPKIELGVRGLPARPFLFPAYLLHKNKFLDNLKTAINNI
;
A
#
# COMPACT_ATOMS: atom_id res chain seq x y z
N MET A 1 -31.06 -0.76 -38.80
CA MET A 1 -30.26 0.47 -38.63
C MET A 1 -29.16 0.18 -37.62
N PRO A 2 -27.87 0.39 -37.93
CA PRO A 2 -26.83 0.32 -36.91
C PRO A 2 -27.06 1.43 -35.87
N ILE A 3 -26.89 1.10 -34.59
CA ILE A 3 -26.99 2.07 -33.50
C ILE A 3 -25.78 3.00 -33.60
N SER A 4 -25.99 4.22 -34.08
CA SER A 4 -24.93 5.22 -34.19
C SER A 4 -24.35 5.53 -32.81
N GLY A 5 -23.02 5.45 -32.67
CA GLY A 5 -22.31 5.73 -31.42
C GLY A 5 -21.98 4.52 -30.55
N LEU A 6 -22.43 3.31 -30.91
CA LEU A 6 -22.09 2.09 -30.16
C LEU A 6 -20.58 1.84 -30.11
N ASP A 7 -19.87 2.00 -31.22
CA ASP A 7 -18.41 1.84 -31.27
C ASP A 7 -17.67 2.87 -30.40
N LYS A 8 -18.19 4.10 -30.34
CA LYS A 8 -17.65 5.16 -29.49
C LYS A 8 -17.83 4.83 -28.01
N LEU A 9 -19.02 4.33 -27.64
CA LEU A 9 -19.31 3.87 -26.28
C LEU A 9 -18.40 2.69 -25.88
N ILE A 10 -18.25 1.68 -26.75
CA ILE A 10 -17.36 0.53 -26.51
C ILE A 10 -15.91 1.02 -26.29
N LYS A 11 -15.44 1.98 -27.09
CA LYS A 11 -14.11 2.57 -26.92
C LYS A 11 -13.96 3.30 -25.59
N GLN A 12 -14.97 4.09 -25.19
CA GLN A 12 -14.95 4.81 -23.91
C GLN A 12 -14.95 3.84 -22.72
N LEU A 13 -15.73 2.76 -22.76
CA LEU A 13 -15.75 1.73 -21.72
C LEU A 13 -14.40 1.03 -21.54
N LYS A 14 -13.71 0.70 -22.65
CA LYS A 14 -12.35 0.15 -22.59
C LYS A 14 -11.33 1.14 -22.01
N GLN A 15 -11.48 2.42 -22.32
CA GLN A 15 -10.61 3.47 -21.77
C GLN A 15 -10.86 3.68 -20.27
N LEU A 16 -12.11 3.58 -19.83
CA LEU A 16 -12.49 3.62 -18.41
C LEU A 16 -11.76 2.54 -17.60
N GLU A 17 -11.79 1.29 -18.07
CA GLU A 17 -11.07 0.17 -17.43
C GLU A 17 -9.58 0.49 -17.23
N SER A 18 -8.90 0.94 -18.28
CA SER A 18 -7.47 1.29 -18.19
C SER A 18 -7.18 2.47 -17.24
N ARG A 19 -8.10 3.42 -17.11
CA ARG A 19 -7.93 4.57 -16.20
C ARG A 19 -8.13 4.16 -14.74
N VAL A 20 -9.06 3.23 -14.48
CA VAL A 20 -9.27 2.65 -13.15
C VAL A 20 -8.02 1.92 -12.67
N GLU A 21 -7.43 1.06 -13.51
CA GLU A 21 -6.22 0.33 -13.14
C GLU A 21 -5.06 1.27 -12.77
N VAL A 22 -4.84 2.32 -13.56
CA VAL A 22 -3.75 3.29 -13.33
C VAL A 22 -3.96 4.07 -12.04
N GLU A 23 -5.17 4.57 -11.78
CA GLU A 23 -5.42 5.38 -10.58
C GLU A 23 -5.40 4.53 -9.30
N VAL A 24 -5.95 3.31 -9.35
CA VAL A 24 -5.91 2.36 -8.23
C VAL A 24 -4.46 1.94 -7.93
N ASP A 25 -3.65 1.62 -8.94
CA ASP A 25 -2.25 1.26 -8.75
C ASP A 25 -1.46 2.41 -8.09
N LYS A 26 -1.69 3.64 -8.56
CA LYS A 26 -1.06 4.85 -8.01
C LYS A 26 -1.41 5.05 -6.53
N VAL A 27 -2.70 5.05 -6.18
CA VAL A 27 -3.14 5.24 -4.79
C VAL A 27 -2.61 4.14 -3.87
N THR A 28 -2.58 2.90 -4.35
CA THR A 28 -2.09 1.76 -3.58
C THR A 28 -0.58 1.87 -3.35
N LYS A 29 0.18 2.23 -4.38
CA LYS A 29 1.63 2.47 -4.29
C LYS A 29 1.96 3.58 -3.30
N GLU A 30 1.35 4.75 -3.46
CA GLU A 30 1.60 5.92 -2.60
C GLU A 30 1.28 5.62 -1.13
N THR A 31 0.21 4.86 -0.88
CA THR A 31 -0.16 4.43 0.46
C THR A 31 0.88 3.45 1.03
N ALA A 32 1.32 2.47 0.25
CA ALA A 32 2.33 1.51 0.69
C ALA A 32 3.67 2.20 1.02
N GLU A 33 4.09 3.17 0.19
CA GLU A 33 5.28 3.99 0.44
C GLU A 33 5.14 4.83 1.72
N ALA A 34 3.96 5.40 1.97
CA ALA A 34 3.68 6.14 3.20
C ALA A 34 3.71 5.24 4.45
N ILE A 35 3.14 4.03 4.37
CA ILE A 35 3.22 3.02 5.44
C ILE A 35 4.68 2.65 5.70
N ALA A 36 5.48 2.39 4.65
CA ALA A 36 6.90 2.08 4.80
C ALA A 36 7.67 3.24 5.46
N ALA A 37 7.39 4.48 5.08
CA ALA A 37 8.03 5.66 5.66
C ALA A 37 7.72 5.81 7.15
N ASP A 38 6.47 5.58 7.58
CA ASP A 38 6.10 5.66 8.99
C ASP A 38 6.60 4.44 9.78
N ALA A 39 6.59 3.24 9.19
CA ALA A 39 7.21 2.06 9.78
C ALA A 39 8.72 2.30 10.04
N LYS A 40 9.42 2.98 9.12
CA LYS A 40 10.83 3.38 9.32
C LYS A 40 11.03 4.34 10.47
N LYS A 41 10.10 5.29 10.69
CA LYS A 41 10.16 6.24 11.82
C LYS A 41 9.91 5.55 13.16
N LEU A 42 9.01 4.58 13.18
CA LEU A 42 8.63 3.83 14.37
C LEU A 42 9.62 2.72 14.73
N ALA A 43 10.37 2.21 13.74
CA ALA A 43 11.30 1.13 13.94
C ALA A 43 12.38 1.49 14.98
N PRO A 44 12.61 0.63 16.00
CA PRO A 44 13.64 0.89 16.99
C PRO A 44 15.04 0.86 16.36
N VAL A 45 15.82 1.90 16.61
CA VAL A 45 17.17 2.04 16.05
C VAL A 45 18.21 1.57 17.07
N GLN A 46 18.81 0.41 16.80
CA GLN A 46 20.05 -0.01 17.44
C GLN A 46 21.23 0.18 16.49
N THR A 47 21.25 -0.55 15.38
CA THR A 47 22.27 -0.45 14.31
C THR A 47 21.74 0.20 13.03
N GLY A 48 20.42 0.42 12.93
CA GLY A 48 19.75 0.90 11.70
C GLY A 48 19.29 -0.20 10.76
N LYS A 49 19.85 -1.43 10.83
CA LYS A 49 19.56 -2.52 9.88
C LYS A 49 18.06 -2.83 9.71
N LEU A 50 17.29 -2.88 10.82
CA LEU A 50 15.85 -3.12 10.77
C LEU A 50 15.13 -2.02 9.97
N ARG A 51 15.38 -0.76 10.33
CA ARG A 51 14.80 0.41 9.66
C ARG A 51 15.14 0.41 8.18
N ASP A 52 16.40 0.19 7.86
CA ASP A 52 16.91 0.30 6.49
C ASP A 52 16.41 -0.86 5.62
N SER A 53 16.06 -2.01 6.21
CA SER A 53 15.46 -3.16 5.52
C SER A 53 13.97 -3.02 5.19
N ILE A 54 13.27 -2.02 5.75
CA ILE A 54 11.85 -1.81 5.45
C ILE A 54 11.72 -1.29 4.01
N HIS A 55 10.93 -1.98 3.19
CA HIS A 55 10.69 -1.56 1.82
C HIS A 55 9.33 -2.04 1.29
N VAL A 56 8.98 -1.57 0.10
CA VAL A 56 7.74 -1.90 -0.58
C VAL A 56 8.05 -2.77 -1.79
N VAL A 57 7.30 -3.86 -1.96
CA VAL A 57 7.36 -4.75 -3.13
C VAL A 57 5.99 -4.77 -3.79
N LYS A 58 5.97 -4.72 -5.13
CA LYS A 58 4.73 -4.90 -5.89
C LYS A 58 4.46 -6.39 -6.08
N ASP A 59 3.25 -6.82 -5.71
CA ASP A 59 2.77 -8.19 -5.94
C ASP A 59 1.43 -8.14 -6.69
N GLY A 60 1.48 -8.32 -8.01
CA GLY A 60 0.32 -8.20 -8.88
C GLY A 60 -0.35 -6.83 -8.78
N ALA A 61 -1.59 -6.83 -8.28
CA ALA A 61 -2.39 -5.62 -8.05
C ALA A 61 -2.24 -5.03 -6.63
N ALA A 62 -1.41 -5.66 -5.78
CA ALA A 62 -1.16 -5.24 -4.42
C ALA A 62 0.28 -4.75 -4.23
N TYR A 63 0.50 -4.06 -3.11
CA TYR A 63 1.82 -3.70 -2.63
C TYR A 63 2.01 -4.24 -1.23
N GLU A 64 3.13 -4.92 -1.01
CA GLU A 64 3.53 -5.47 0.28
C GLU A 64 4.55 -4.55 0.94
N VAL A 65 4.39 -4.31 2.24
CA VAL A 65 5.38 -3.59 3.06
C VAL A 65 6.02 -4.59 4.01
N LEU A 66 7.32 -4.85 3.83
CA LEU A 66 8.02 -5.93 4.50
C LEU A 66 9.43 -5.55 4.96
N THR A 67 10.09 -6.47 5.66
CA THR A 67 11.47 -6.33 6.14
C THR A 67 12.32 -7.54 5.78
N ASP A 68 13.60 -7.33 5.47
CA ASP A 68 14.56 -8.40 5.16
C ASP A 68 15.22 -9.06 6.38
N VAL A 69 14.80 -8.72 7.61
CA VAL A 69 15.43 -9.21 8.83
C VAL A 69 14.56 -10.22 9.56
N GLU A 70 15.10 -11.42 9.81
CA GLU A 70 14.40 -12.52 10.46
C GLU A 70 13.92 -12.21 11.89
N TYR A 71 14.58 -11.27 12.59
CA TYR A 71 14.23 -10.91 13.95
C TYR A 71 13.10 -9.86 14.02
N ALA A 72 12.67 -9.27 12.90
CA ALA A 72 11.60 -8.25 12.87
C ALA A 72 10.31 -8.69 13.59
N PRO A 73 9.77 -9.91 13.38
CA PRO A 73 8.56 -10.35 14.07
C PRO A 73 8.70 -10.39 15.59
N LYS A 74 9.90 -10.75 16.10
CA LYS A 74 10.19 -10.76 17.54
C LYS A 74 10.18 -9.36 18.13
N ILE A 75 10.58 -8.35 17.34
CA ILE A 75 10.54 -6.94 17.73
C ILE A 75 9.10 -6.42 17.67
N GLU A 76 8.38 -6.68 16.58
CA GLU A 76 7.00 -6.23 16.37
C GLU A 76 6.05 -6.76 17.45
N LEU A 77 6.09 -8.07 17.69
CA LEU A 77 5.12 -8.78 18.54
C LEU A 77 5.62 -8.96 19.98
N GLY A 78 6.92 -8.83 20.21
CA GLY A 78 7.56 -9.22 21.47
C GLY A 78 7.68 -10.74 21.64
N VAL A 79 8.55 -11.15 22.55
CA VAL A 79 8.71 -12.56 22.97
C VAL A 79 9.00 -12.60 24.48
N ARG A 80 9.00 -13.79 25.10
CA ARG A 80 9.34 -13.91 26.53
C ARG A 80 10.71 -13.26 26.83
N GLY A 81 10.72 -12.27 27.72
CA GLY A 81 11.92 -11.53 28.09
C GLY A 81 12.28 -10.35 27.17
N LEU A 82 11.48 -10.07 26.13
CA LEU A 82 11.65 -8.94 25.22
C LEU A 82 10.27 -8.29 24.93
N PRO A 83 9.99 -7.08 25.47
CA PRO A 83 8.71 -6.41 25.22
C PRO A 83 8.56 -6.02 23.76
N ALA A 84 7.31 -6.03 23.27
CA ALA A 84 6.96 -5.62 21.92
C ALA A 84 7.32 -4.15 21.67
N ARG A 85 7.85 -3.88 20.48
CA ARG A 85 8.16 -2.54 19.94
C ARG A 85 7.60 -2.46 18.53
N PRO A 86 6.27 -2.37 18.40
CA PRO A 86 5.61 -2.46 17.11
C PRO A 86 5.91 -1.22 16.25
N PHE A 87 6.12 -1.46 14.96
CA PHE A 87 6.48 -0.46 13.97
C PHE A 87 5.71 -0.64 12.65
N LEU A 88 5.44 -1.88 12.23
CA LEU A 88 4.67 -2.17 11.01
C LEU A 88 3.16 -2.06 11.23
N PHE A 89 2.62 -2.73 12.23
CA PHE A 89 1.18 -2.75 12.48
C PHE A 89 0.62 -1.35 12.82
N PRO A 90 1.29 -0.53 13.66
CA PRO A 90 0.85 0.83 13.92
C PRO A 90 0.90 1.71 12.66
N ALA A 91 1.93 1.56 11.82
CA ALA A 91 2.03 2.29 10.55
C ALA A 91 0.88 1.90 9.61
N TYR A 92 0.55 0.62 9.50
CA TYR A 92 -0.61 0.16 8.74
C TYR A 92 -1.92 0.78 9.25
N LEU A 93 -2.15 0.73 10.57
CA LEU A 93 -3.39 1.27 11.17
C LEU A 93 -3.56 2.77 10.91
N LEU A 94 -2.47 3.53 10.88
CA LEU A 94 -2.48 4.97 10.60
C LEU A 94 -3.02 5.28 9.20
N HIS A 95 -2.70 4.44 8.20
CA HIS A 95 -3.06 4.67 6.80
C HIS A 95 -4.33 3.95 6.35
N LYS A 96 -4.79 2.92 7.09
CA LYS A 96 -5.90 2.04 6.70
C LYS A 96 -7.15 2.79 6.22
N ASN A 97 -7.67 3.72 7.03
CA ASN A 97 -8.92 4.41 6.68
C ASN A 97 -8.73 5.38 5.52
N LYS A 98 -7.63 6.15 5.54
CA LYS A 98 -7.29 7.09 4.49
C LYS A 98 -7.10 6.41 3.14
N PHE A 99 -6.51 5.21 3.13
CA PHE A 99 -6.39 4.38 1.93
C PHE A 99 -7.75 4.03 1.34
N LEU A 100 -8.69 3.55 2.16
CA LEU A 100 -10.04 3.22 1.71
C LEU A 100 -10.79 4.44 1.16
N ASP A 101 -10.61 5.60 1.78
CA ASP A 101 -11.24 6.84 1.32
C ASP A 101 -10.60 7.34 0.01
N ASN A 102 -9.28 7.23 -0.12
CA ASN A 102 -8.55 7.57 -1.35
C ASN A 102 -8.96 6.64 -2.50
N LEU A 103 -9.12 5.34 -2.25
CA LEU A 103 -9.60 4.39 -3.27
C LEU A 103 -11.01 4.72 -3.76
N LYS A 104 -11.94 5.01 -2.83
CA LYS A 104 -13.31 5.43 -3.21
C LYS A 104 -13.28 6.69 -4.05
N THR A 105 -12.49 7.67 -3.63
CA THR A 105 -12.32 8.94 -4.36
C THR A 105 -11.73 8.72 -5.75
N ALA A 106 -10.69 7.89 -5.86
CA ALA A 106 -10.07 7.53 -7.13
C ALA A 106 -11.07 6.91 -8.10
N ILE A 107 -11.87 5.93 -7.65
CA ILE A 107 -12.87 5.27 -8.49
C ILE A 107 -14.00 6.22 -8.92
N ASN A 108 -14.45 7.10 -8.01
CA ASN A 108 -15.55 8.03 -8.29
C ASN A 108 -15.17 9.19 -9.22
N ASN A 109 -13.87 9.50 -9.34
CA ASN A 109 -13.37 10.64 -10.14
C ASN A 109 -12.98 10.27 -11.58
N ILE A 110 -13.20 9.02 -12.00
CA ILE A 110 -12.86 8.54 -13.34
C ILE A 110 -14.00 8.75 -14.32
#